data_AF-A0A5B7E4C1-F1
#
_entry.id   AF-A0A5B7E4C1-F1
#
_cell.length_a   1.000
_cell.length_b   1.000
_cell.length_c   1.000
_cell.angle_alpha   90.00
_cell.angle_beta   90.00
_cell.angle_gamma   90.00
#
_symmetry.space_group_name_H-M   'P 1'
#
loop_
_entity.id
_entity.type
_entity.pdbx_description
1 polymer ?
#
loop_
_entity_poly.entity_id
_entity_poly.type
_entity_poly.pdbx_seq_one_letter_code
_entity_poly.pdbx_strand_id
1 'polypeptide(L)'
;MPSDFFDFWECCTNINKEKPEEALLKAGLTLVGPYDVLTGKLKKIKERKVSHYVCHWRYYYDPPEFMTVIAGDKDEFHIGYYRDDPFHLPCFVASMSTVKQGQIIPLGENIFAGVCSYLKQRMKEENPFKKAPLQRLYKEVESFAKKNDYSLLSVTKHMKKRNKKVVAKTFHGNLKKMLQKVVDSKTEDEQMKNFDAIQEIITNVQFAFDEGDSGTGIELGLNLFTFGGEVFHKPLLHLLSVGYDLLERDPFIDILQAHLRNRRRGSQMSILDPDS
;
A
#
# COMPACT_ATOMS: atom_id res chain seq x y z
N MET A 1 15.39 2.89 1.72
CA MET A 1 14.86 1.51 1.62
C MET A 1 15.55 0.63 2.64
N PRO A 2 14.91 -0.43 3.18
CA PRO A 2 15.57 -1.37 4.08
C PRO A 2 16.58 -2.28 3.33
N SER A 3 17.44 -3.01 4.04
CA SER A 3 18.48 -3.85 3.42
C SER A 3 17.91 -4.97 2.57
N ASP A 4 16.81 -5.59 3.02
CA ASP A 4 16.14 -6.68 2.31
C ASP A 4 15.65 -6.29 0.92
N PHE A 5 15.37 -5.01 0.67
CA PHE A 5 15.05 -4.50 -0.66
C PHE A 5 16.22 -4.68 -1.65
N PHE A 6 17.44 -4.30 -1.23
CA PHE A 6 18.62 -4.41 -2.10
C PHE A 6 19.08 -5.86 -2.25
N ASP A 7 19.03 -6.63 -1.16
CA ASP A 7 19.39 -8.05 -1.17
C ASP A 7 18.39 -8.87 -2.01
N PHE A 8 17.12 -8.47 -2.03
CA PHE A 8 16.12 -9.11 -2.89
C PHE A 8 16.34 -8.79 -4.37
N TRP A 9 16.81 -7.58 -4.70
CA TRP A 9 17.26 -7.27 -6.06
C TRP A 9 18.43 -8.17 -6.49
N GLU A 10 19.41 -8.39 -5.61
CA GLU A 10 20.51 -9.32 -5.87
C GLU A 10 20.01 -10.75 -6.06
N CYS A 11 19.10 -11.21 -5.19
CA CYS A 11 18.45 -12.51 -5.34
C CYS A 11 17.77 -12.64 -6.71
N CYS A 12 16.99 -11.64 -7.12
CA CYS A 12 16.31 -11.62 -8.41
C CYS A 12 17.29 -11.56 -9.60
N THR A 13 18.42 -10.87 -9.44
CA THR A 13 19.51 -10.84 -10.44
C THR A 13 20.15 -12.22 -10.61
N ASN A 14 20.28 -12.99 -9.54
CA ASN A 14 20.78 -14.37 -9.60
C ASN A 14 19.79 -15.32 -10.30
N ILE A 15 18.48 -15.04 -10.20
CA ILE A 15 17.41 -15.83 -10.83
C ILE A 15 17.28 -15.47 -12.32
N ASN A 16 17.32 -14.18 -12.66
CA ASN A 16 17.24 -13.68 -14.02
C ASN A 16 18.21 -12.51 -14.21
N LYS A 17 19.40 -12.79 -14.75
CA LYS A 17 20.48 -11.82 -14.93
C LYS A 17 20.15 -10.74 -15.96
N GLU A 18 19.40 -11.09 -17.00
CA GLU A 18 19.08 -10.15 -18.10
C GLU A 18 17.98 -9.18 -17.72
N LYS A 19 16.97 -9.67 -16.99
CA LYS A 19 15.82 -8.88 -16.54
C LYS A 19 15.45 -9.24 -15.10
N PRO A 20 16.20 -8.73 -14.10
CA PRO A 20 15.94 -9.06 -12.70
C PRO A 20 14.52 -8.71 -12.25
N GLU A 21 13.89 -7.69 -12.85
CA GLU A 21 12.53 -7.31 -12.53
C GLU A 21 11.47 -8.35 -12.92
N GLU A 22 11.77 -9.20 -13.91
CA GLU A 22 10.91 -10.28 -14.40
C GLU A 22 11.27 -11.63 -13.73
N ALA A 23 12.16 -11.66 -12.72
CA ALA A 23 12.59 -12.89 -12.06
C ALA A 23 11.42 -13.72 -11.47
N LEU A 24 10.33 -13.06 -11.06
CA LEU A 24 9.15 -13.69 -10.47
C LEU A 24 8.00 -13.89 -11.47
N LEU A 25 8.21 -13.64 -12.76
CA LEU A 25 7.13 -13.59 -13.77
C LEU A 25 6.36 -14.93 -13.86
N LYS A 26 7.03 -16.06 -13.64
CA LYS A 26 6.41 -17.40 -13.58
C LYS A 26 5.36 -17.54 -12.48
N ALA A 27 5.43 -16.69 -11.44
CA ALA A 27 4.47 -16.62 -10.36
C ALA A 27 3.41 -15.52 -10.56
N GLY A 28 3.42 -14.83 -11.70
CA GLY A 28 2.54 -13.71 -12.00
C GLY A 28 2.94 -12.43 -11.26
N LEU A 29 4.21 -12.27 -10.90
CA LEU A 29 4.74 -11.12 -10.17
C LEU A 29 5.85 -10.42 -10.94
N THR A 30 5.89 -9.10 -10.85
CA THR A 30 6.95 -8.25 -11.43
C THR A 30 7.44 -7.26 -10.37
N LEU A 31 8.76 -7.06 -10.27
CA LEU A 31 9.33 -6.02 -9.39
C LEU A 31 9.11 -4.65 -10.04
N VAL A 32 8.62 -3.71 -9.25
CA VAL A 32 8.15 -2.40 -9.72
C VAL A 32 8.49 -1.28 -8.72
N GLY A 33 8.08 -0.05 -9.02
CA GLY A 33 8.16 1.07 -8.08
C GLY A 33 9.62 1.46 -7.86
N PRO A 34 10.16 1.42 -6.63
CA PRO A 34 11.57 1.73 -6.39
C PRO A 34 12.54 0.78 -7.13
N TYR A 35 12.12 -0.43 -7.52
CA TYR A 35 12.96 -1.28 -8.39
C TYR A 35 13.09 -0.73 -9.81
N ASP A 36 12.14 0.07 -10.29
CA ASP A 36 12.25 0.73 -11.60
C ASP A 36 13.35 1.80 -11.64
N VAL A 37 13.84 2.23 -10.47
CA VAL A 37 15.10 3.00 -10.35
C VAL A 37 16.31 2.11 -10.66
N LEU A 38 16.35 0.90 -10.11
CA LEU A 38 17.47 -0.05 -10.27
C LEU A 38 17.58 -0.61 -11.68
N THR A 39 16.43 -0.85 -12.34
CA THR A 39 16.39 -1.20 -13.78
C THR A 39 16.84 -0.06 -14.69
N GLY A 40 16.85 1.18 -14.17
CA GLY A 40 17.15 2.39 -14.93
C GLY A 40 16.02 2.86 -15.85
N LYS A 41 14.82 2.26 -15.78
CA LYS A 41 13.66 2.66 -16.60
C LYS A 41 13.28 4.12 -16.38
N LEU A 42 13.38 4.61 -15.15
CA LEU A 42 13.05 5.99 -14.80
C LEU A 42 14.05 7.04 -15.32
N LYS A 43 15.22 6.64 -15.84
CA LYS A 43 16.22 7.57 -16.40
C LYS A 43 15.69 8.33 -17.64
N LYS A 44 14.73 7.73 -18.35
CA LYS A 44 14.17 8.27 -19.60
C LYS A 44 13.09 9.32 -19.39
N ILE A 45 12.65 9.53 -18.15
CA ILE A 45 11.61 10.52 -17.82
C ILE A 45 12.20 11.93 -17.91
N LYS A 46 11.57 12.76 -18.75
CA LYS A 46 11.97 14.17 -18.97
C LYS A 46 11.56 15.06 -17.79
N GLU A 47 10.35 14.90 -17.29
CA GLU A 47 9.81 15.72 -16.21
C GLU A 47 9.94 15.02 -14.85
N ARG A 48 10.83 15.55 -14.01
CA ARG A 48 11.14 14.98 -12.70
C ARG A 48 10.43 15.74 -11.60
N LYS A 49 9.15 15.42 -11.39
CA LYS A 49 8.34 15.95 -10.28
C LYS A 49 8.19 14.90 -9.19
N VAL A 50 8.38 15.29 -7.93
CA VAL A 50 8.18 14.40 -6.76
C VAL A 50 6.81 13.75 -6.80
N SER A 51 5.77 14.53 -7.16
CA SER A 51 4.39 14.06 -7.30
C SER A 51 4.23 12.88 -8.28
N HIS A 52 5.06 12.78 -9.32
CA HIS A 52 5.00 11.65 -10.24
C HIS A 52 5.58 10.39 -9.57
N TYR A 53 6.73 10.51 -8.91
CA TYR A 53 7.39 9.36 -8.28
C TYR A 53 6.59 8.79 -7.11
N VAL A 54 5.94 9.63 -6.31
CA VAL A 54 5.11 9.14 -5.20
C VAL A 54 3.81 8.49 -5.65
N CYS A 55 3.37 8.75 -6.88
CA CYS A 55 2.23 8.09 -7.52
C CYS A 55 2.62 6.89 -8.40
N HIS A 56 3.91 6.68 -8.63
CA HIS A 56 4.41 5.55 -9.42
C HIS A 56 4.12 4.23 -8.70
N TRP A 57 3.29 3.39 -9.32
CA TRP A 57 2.77 2.14 -8.76
C TRP A 57 1.92 2.29 -7.49
N ARG A 58 1.33 3.48 -7.30
CA ARG A 58 0.38 3.72 -6.21
C ARG A 58 -1.04 3.38 -6.68
N TYR A 59 -1.62 2.32 -6.12
CA TYR A 59 -2.98 1.91 -6.43
C TYR A 59 -4.01 2.77 -5.67
N TYR A 60 -5.26 2.72 -6.14
CA TYR A 60 -6.37 3.53 -5.63
C TYR A 60 -6.53 3.49 -4.09
N TYR A 61 -6.31 2.33 -3.48
CA TYR A 61 -6.48 2.09 -2.05
C TYR A 61 -5.18 2.12 -1.25
N ASP A 62 -4.04 2.49 -1.86
CA ASP A 62 -2.76 2.54 -1.17
C ASP A 62 -2.68 3.81 -0.33
N PRO A 63 -2.75 3.70 1.02
CA PRO A 63 -2.59 4.88 1.86
C PRO A 63 -1.13 5.38 1.80
N PRO A 64 -0.83 6.60 2.26
CA PRO A 64 0.52 7.16 2.21
C PRO A 64 1.61 6.26 2.82
N GLU A 65 1.26 5.49 3.85
CA GLU A 65 2.11 4.53 4.55
C GLU A 65 2.55 3.34 3.68
N PHE A 66 1.78 3.01 2.64
CA PHE A 66 2.00 1.87 1.79
C PHE A 66 2.74 2.27 0.51
N MET A 67 3.81 1.56 0.19
CA MET A 67 4.60 1.76 -1.02
C MET A 67 4.82 0.43 -1.73
N THR A 68 4.18 0.29 -2.89
CA THR A 68 4.28 -0.88 -3.76
C THR A 68 5.71 -1.09 -4.25
N VAL A 69 6.13 -2.36 -4.22
CA VAL A 69 7.43 -2.81 -4.77
C VAL A 69 7.30 -4.04 -5.67
N ILE A 70 6.18 -4.76 -5.62
CA ILE A 70 5.89 -5.87 -6.54
C ILE A 70 4.45 -5.75 -7.00
N ALA A 71 4.22 -5.82 -8.31
CA ALA A 71 2.90 -5.87 -8.92
C ALA A 71 2.57 -7.29 -9.38
N GLY A 72 1.32 -7.70 -9.15
CA GLY A 72 0.74 -8.94 -9.65
C GLY A 72 0.02 -8.74 -10.98
N ASP A 73 -0.21 -9.85 -11.69
CA ASP A 73 -0.86 -9.87 -13.00
C ASP A 73 -2.40 -9.87 -12.95
N LYS A 74 -2.99 -10.04 -11.77
CA LYS A 74 -4.43 -10.20 -11.57
C LYS A 74 -4.93 -9.40 -10.39
N ASP A 75 -6.19 -8.98 -10.49
CA ASP A 75 -6.98 -8.36 -9.42
C ASP A 75 -6.28 -7.17 -8.74
N GLU A 76 -5.41 -6.47 -9.46
CA GLU A 76 -4.55 -5.41 -8.92
C GLU A 76 -3.80 -5.87 -7.65
N PHE A 77 -3.51 -7.18 -7.53
CA PHE A 77 -2.72 -7.71 -6.44
C PHE A 77 -1.34 -7.08 -6.47
N HIS A 78 -0.85 -6.63 -5.33
CA HIS A 78 0.49 -6.08 -5.24
C HIS A 78 1.02 -6.21 -3.81
N ILE A 79 2.35 -6.17 -3.67
CA ILE A 79 3.06 -6.24 -2.39
C ILE A 79 3.83 -4.94 -2.22
N GLY A 80 3.74 -4.37 -1.02
CA GLY A 80 4.39 -3.12 -0.66
C GLY A 80 4.96 -3.15 0.75
N TYR A 81 5.88 -2.22 1.00
CA TYR A 81 6.35 -1.91 2.34
C TYR A 81 5.35 -0.99 3.05
N TYR A 82 5.07 -1.27 4.32
CA TYR A 82 4.24 -0.42 5.16
C TYR A 82 5.11 0.33 6.17
N ARG A 83 4.96 1.65 6.24
CA ARG A 83 5.66 2.54 7.18
C ARG A 83 4.65 3.22 8.08
N ASP A 84 4.73 3.00 9.39
CA ASP A 84 3.94 3.78 10.35
C ASP A 84 4.37 5.25 10.37
N ASP A 85 5.63 5.52 10.02
CA ASP A 85 6.27 6.82 10.07
C ASP A 85 7.22 6.97 8.86
N PRO A 86 7.18 8.10 8.12
CA PRO A 86 7.92 8.23 6.87
C PRO A 86 9.44 8.29 7.07
N PHE A 87 9.91 8.66 8.26
CA PHE A 87 11.32 8.77 8.61
C PHE A 87 11.90 7.49 9.20
N HIS A 88 11.06 6.48 9.44
CA HIS A 88 11.49 5.17 9.93
C HIS A 88 11.44 4.11 8.83
N LEU A 89 12.20 3.03 9.01
CA LEU A 89 12.16 1.85 8.13
C LEU A 89 10.77 1.19 8.16
N PRO A 90 10.39 0.47 7.09
CA PRO A 90 9.13 -0.26 7.06
C PRO A 90 8.99 -1.22 8.22
N CYS A 91 7.81 -1.29 8.83
CA CYS A 91 7.55 -2.20 9.94
C CYS A 91 7.16 -3.61 9.47
N PHE A 92 6.66 -3.75 8.24
CA PHE A 92 6.42 -5.03 7.56
C PHE A 92 6.21 -4.84 6.06
N VAL A 93 6.16 -5.95 5.33
CA VAL A 93 5.58 -6.03 3.98
C VAL A 93 4.16 -6.57 4.05
N ALA A 94 3.29 -6.07 3.18
CA ALA A 94 1.91 -6.49 3.09
C ALA A 94 1.44 -6.54 1.64
N SER A 95 0.36 -7.27 1.40
CA SER A 95 -0.35 -7.25 0.12
C SER A 95 -1.69 -6.54 0.22
N MET A 96 -2.12 -5.95 -0.90
CA MET A 96 -3.49 -5.50 -1.14
C MET A 96 -3.96 -6.01 -2.52
N SER A 97 -5.27 -6.03 -2.75
CA SER A 97 -5.89 -6.39 -4.04
C SER A 97 -7.33 -5.89 -4.13
N THR A 98 -7.92 -5.94 -5.33
CA THR A 98 -9.34 -5.64 -5.53
C THR A 98 -10.28 -6.75 -5.04
N VAL A 99 -9.77 -7.97 -4.79
CA VAL A 99 -10.56 -9.05 -4.16
C VAL A 99 -10.94 -8.68 -2.72
N LYS A 100 -10.03 -8.01 -2.01
CA LYS A 100 -10.22 -7.52 -0.64
C LYS A 100 -9.91 -6.02 -0.58
N GLN A 101 -10.75 -5.25 -1.27
CA GLN A 101 -10.58 -3.80 -1.41
C GLN A 101 -10.29 -3.11 -0.06
N GLY A 102 -9.23 -2.29 -0.04
CA GLY A 102 -8.84 -1.53 1.14
C GLY A 102 -8.23 -2.35 2.28
N GLN A 103 -8.10 -3.68 2.16
CA GLN A 103 -7.51 -4.50 3.21
C GLN A 103 -6.01 -4.69 3.00
N ILE A 104 -5.24 -4.29 4.00
CA ILE A 104 -3.80 -4.54 4.09
C ILE A 104 -3.59 -5.88 4.80
N ILE A 105 -2.98 -6.84 4.10
CA ILE A 105 -2.71 -8.17 4.61
C ILE A 105 -1.21 -8.32 4.87
N PRO A 106 -0.74 -8.31 6.14
CA PRO A 106 0.68 -8.47 6.43
C PRO A 106 1.20 -9.83 5.98
N LEU A 107 2.40 -9.85 5.37
CA LEU A 107 3.03 -11.07 4.84
C LEU A 107 4.37 -11.41 5.51
N GLY A 108 4.93 -10.52 6.33
CA GLY A 108 6.18 -10.71 7.08
C GLY A 108 6.96 -9.40 7.24
N GLU A 109 8.12 -9.43 7.90
CA GLU A 109 8.91 -8.20 8.15
C GLU A 109 9.84 -7.80 7.02
N ASN A 110 10.03 -8.67 6.03
CA ASN A 110 10.90 -8.43 4.89
C ASN A 110 10.28 -9.01 3.62
N ILE A 111 10.77 -8.54 2.47
CA ILE A 111 10.24 -8.92 1.16
C ILE A 111 10.40 -10.41 0.86
N PHE A 112 11.44 -11.08 1.38
CA PHE A 112 11.60 -12.53 1.23
C PHE A 112 10.46 -13.29 1.92
N ALA A 113 10.11 -12.94 3.16
CA ALA A 113 8.96 -13.50 3.86
C ALA A 113 7.66 -13.24 3.08
N GLY A 114 7.52 -12.04 2.52
CA GLY A 114 6.38 -11.65 1.68
C GLY A 114 6.21 -12.56 0.46
N VAL A 115 7.26 -12.66 -0.35
CA VAL A 115 7.27 -13.47 -1.59
C VAL A 115 7.16 -14.95 -1.29
N CYS A 116 7.85 -15.46 -0.26
CA CYS A 116 7.73 -16.86 0.15
C CYS A 116 6.31 -17.20 0.62
N SER A 117 5.64 -16.28 1.34
CA SER A 117 4.25 -16.46 1.78
C SER A 117 3.29 -16.49 0.59
N TYR A 118 3.45 -15.56 -0.36
CA TYR A 118 2.69 -15.56 -1.61
C TYR A 118 2.88 -16.86 -2.40
N LEU A 119 4.13 -17.28 -2.64
CA LEU A 119 4.42 -18.49 -3.41
C LEU A 119 3.82 -19.74 -2.76
N LYS A 120 3.88 -19.86 -1.42
CA LYS A 120 3.23 -20.93 -0.66
C LYS A 120 1.73 -20.96 -0.87
N GLN A 121 1.07 -19.80 -0.86
CA GLN A 121 -0.37 -19.71 -1.08
C GLN A 121 -0.71 -20.04 -2.54
N ARG A 122 -0.02 -19.42 -3.51
CA ARG A 122 -0.17 -19.67 -4.94
C ARG A 122 -0.07 -21.15 -5.27
N MET A 123 0.92 -21.87 -4.72
CA MET A 123 1.08 -23.31 -4.93
C MET A 123 -0.06 -24.17 -4.37
N LYS A 124 -0.83 -23.69 -3.39
CA LYS A 124 -2.03 -24.40 -2.88
C LYS A 124 -3.20 -24.27 -3.85
N GLU A 125 -3.34 -23.11 -4.47
CA GLU A 125 -4.44 -22.75 -5.37
C GLU A 125 -4.18 -23.17 -6.84
N GLU A 126 -2.92 -23.46 -7.19
CA GLU A 126 -2.51 -23.77 -8.55
C GLU A 126 -2.65 -25.26 -8.91
N ASN A 127 -2.81 -25.55 -10.20
CA ASN A 127 -2.86 -26.91 -10.74
C ASN A 127 -1.53 -27.66 -10.46
N PRO A 128 -1.55 -28.96 -10.06
CA PRO A 128 -0.35 -29.79 -9.87
C PRO A 128 0.75 -29.64 -10.93
N PHE A 129 0.40 -29.56 -12.21
CA PHE A 129 1.36 -29.47 -13.32
C PHE A 129 2.13 -28.14 -13.34
N LYS A 130 1.57 -27.08 -12.75
CA LYS A 130 2.18 -25.75 -12.68
C LYS A 130 2.89 -25.48 -11.34
N LYS A 131 2.88 -26.44 -10.39
CA LYS A 131 3.54 -26.28 -9.08
C LYS A 131 5.05 -26.37 -9.14
N ALA A 132 5.61 -27.19 -10.03
CA ALA A 132 7.06 -27.43 -10.06
C ALA A 132 7.89 -26.15 -10.32
N PRO A 133 7.52 -25.27 -11.28
CA PRO A 133 8.21 -23.98 -11.45
C PRO A 133 8.11 -23.08 -10.22
N LEU A 134 6.94 -22.99 -9.59
CA LEU A 134 6.73 -22.19 -8.38
C LEU A 134 7.55 -22.72 -7.19
N GLN A 135 7.66 -24.05 -7.09
CA GLN A 135 8.43 -24.70 -6.03
C GLN A 135 9.94 -24.45 -6.19
N ARG A 136 10.46 -24.44 -7.42
CA ARG A 136 11.85 -24.08 -7.70
C ARG A 136 12.12 -22.63 -7.33
N LEU A 137 11.27 -21.71 -7.79
CA LEU A 137 11.39 -20.29 -7.46
C LEU A 137 11.33 -20.05 -5.95
N TYR A 138 10.40 -20.70 -5.24
CA TYR A 138 10.33 -20.65 -3.79
C TYR A 138 11.63 -21.10 -3.14
N LYS A 139 12.27 -22.17 -3.65
CA LYS A 139 13.53 -22.68 -3.09
C LYS A 139 14.69 -21.73 -3.31
N GLU A 140 14.77 -21.06 -4.46
CA GLU A 140 15.80 -20.06 -4.74
C GLU A 140 15.69 -18.89 -3.76
N VAL A 141 14.50 -18.31 -3.63
CA VAL A 141 14.22 -17.21 -2.69
C VAL A 141 14.44 -17.63 -1.24
N GLU A 142 13.96 -18.82 -0.83
CA GLU A 142 14.14 -19.36 0.53
C GLU A 142 15.62 -19.58 0.86
N SER A 143 16.41 -20.10 -0.08
CA SER A 143 17.82 -20.40 0.14
C SER A 143 18.64 -19.13 0.28
N PHE A 144 18.35 -18.13 -0.56
CA PHE A 144 18.98 -16.81 -0.46
C PHE A 144 18.64 -16.13 0.87
N ALA A 145 17.36 -16.15 1.27
CA ALA A 145 16.91 -15.58 2.54
C ALA A 145 17.63 -16.21 3.73
N LYS A 146 17.70 -17.56 3.79
CA LYS A 146 18.38 -18.28 4.87
C LYS A 146 19.88 -18.00 4.91
N LYS A 147 20.53 -17.91 3.75
CA LYS A 147 21.96 -17.57 3.66
C LYS A 147 22.27 -16.17 4.21
N ASN A 148 21.33 -15.24 4.05
CA ASN A 148 21.45 -13.86 4.51
C ASN A 148 20.67 -13.57 5.82
N ASP A 149 20.32 -14.61 6.57
CA ASP A 149 19.65 -14.53 7.88
C ASP A 149 18.31 -13.76 7.91
N TYR A 150 17.55 -13.79 6.80
CA TYR A 150 16.21 -13.23 6.75
C TYR A 150 15.17 -14.21 7.30
N SER A 151 14.39 -13.76 8.29
CA SER A 151 13.24 -14.51 8.81
C SER A 151 12.17 -14.67 7.74
N LEU A 152 11.65 -15.89 7.56
CA LEU A 152 10.54 -16.20 6.65
C LEU A 152 9.20 -16.39 7.37
N LEU A 153 9.10 -15.90 8.61
CA LEU A 153 7.86 -15.95 9.39
C LEU A 153 6.87 -14.91 8.87
N SER A 154 5.62 -15.33 8.64
CA SER A 154 4.53 -14.40 8.28
C SER A 154 4.09 -13.52 9.45
N VAL A 155 4.39 -13.92 10.69
CA VAL A 155 4.16 -13.15 11.91
C VAL A 155 5.35 -13.29 12.85
N THR A 156 6.08 -12.20 13.08
CA THR A 156 7.26 -12.20 13.95
C THR A 156 6.95 -11.66 15.35
N LYS A 157 7.94 -11.73 16.26
CA LYS A 157 7.82 -11.12 17.60
C LYS A 157 7.72 -9.59 17.53
N HIS A 158 8.42 -8.94 16.59
CA HIS A 158 8.40 -7.50 16.46
C HIS A 158 7.07 -7.01 15.85
N MET A 159 6.52 -7.70 14.85
CA MET A 159 5.13 -7.47 14.38
C MET A 159 4.12 -7.58 15.53
N LYS A 160 4.23 -8.61 16.38
CA LYS A 160 3.35 -8.75 17.56
C LYS A 160 3.52 -7.59 18.55
N LYS A 161 4.76 -7.11 18.77
CA LYS A 161 5.04 -5.95 19.63
C LYS A 161 4.44 -4.67 19.05
N ARG A 162 4.57 -4.45 17.74
CA ARG A 162 3.93 -3.33 17.01
C ARG A 162 2.41 -3.41 17.10
N ASN A 163 1.82 -4.59 16.92
CA ASN A 163 0.37 -4.78 17.00
C ASN A 163 -0.21 -4.43 18.39
N LYS A 164 0.57 -4.53 19.47
CA LYS A 164 0.15 -4.06 20.81
C LYS A 164 0.09 -2.53 20.92
N LYS A 165 0.72 -1.80 20.00
CA LYS A 165 0.70 -0.34 19.92
C LYS A 165 -0.33 0.18 18.92
N VAL A 166 -1.01 -0.70 18.19
CA VAL A 166 -2.07 -0.30 17.24
C VAL A 166 -3.27 0.14 18.05
N VAL A 167 -3.63 1.41 17.92
CA VAL A 167 -4.71 2.04 18.70
C VAL A 167 -6.10 1.82 18.10
N ALA A 168 -6.19 1.68 16.78
CA ALA A 168 -7.43 1.40 16.08
C ALA A 168 -7.19 0.53 14.85
N LYS A 169 -8.18 -0.30 14.52
CA LYS A 169 -8.31 -0.87 13.17
C LYS A 169 -9.33 -0.02 12.45
N THR A 170 -8.94 0.52 11.30
CA THR A 170 -9.80 1.34 10.45
C THR A 170 -11.07 0.58 10.05
N PHE A 171 -12.15 1.33 9.82
CA PHE A 171 -13.49 0.96 9.39
C PHE A 171 -14.41 0.29 10.42
N HIS A 172 -15.36 1.09 10.92
CA HIS A 172 -16.52 0.64 11.70
C HIS A 172 -17.76 0.50 10.81
N GLY A 173 -18.60 -0.51 11.07
CA GLY A 173 -19.75 -0.85 10.21
C GLY A 173 -20.80 0.26 10.07
N ASN A 174 -20.99 1.10 11.09
CA ASN A 174 -21.96 2.21 11.05
C ASN A 174 -21.47 3.36 10.17
N LEU A 175 -20.19 3.73 10.26
CA LEU A 175 -19.59 4.76 9.42
C LEU A 175 -19.77 4.41 7.93
N LYS A 176 -19.49 3.16 7.54
CA LYS A 176 -19.67 2.71 6.15
C LYS A 176 -21.09 2.97 5.61
N LYS A 177 -22.13 2.76 6.43
CA LYS A 177 -23.52 3.03 6.02
C LYS A 177 -23.78 4.51 5.82
N MET A 178 -23.21 5.37 6.67
CA MET A 178 -23.33 6.83 6.53
C MET A 178 -22.67 7.31 5.23
N LEU A 179 -21.44 6.85 4.96
CA LEU A 179 -20.72 7.20 3.74
C LEU A 179 -21.45 6.72 2.48
N GLN A 180 -22.03 5.51 2.52
CA GLN A 180 -22.79 4.97 1.40
C GLN A 180 -24.03 5.82 1.08
N LYS A 181 -24.77 6.29 2.09
CA LYS A 181 -25.93 7.17 1.86
C LYS A 181 -25.55 8.47 1.13
N VAL A 182 -24.39 9.04 1.43
CA VAL A 182 -23.89 10.24 0.76
C VAL A 182 -23.58 9.97 -0.71
N VAL A 183 -22.91 8.86 -1.01
CA VAL A 183 -22.55 8.50 -2.39
C VAL A 183 -23.76 8.08 -3.21
N ASP A 184 -24.75 7.46 -2.59
CA ASP A 184 -25.98 7.00 -3.25
C ASP A 184 -27.02 8.14 -3.44
N SER A 185 -26.73 9.34 -2.94
CA SER A 185 -27.63 10.50 -3.04
C SER A 185 -27.83 10.91 -4.51
N LYS A 186 -29.07 11.22 -4.87
CA LYS A 186 -29.45 11.52 -6.27
C LYS A 186 -29.40 13.00 -6.61
N THR A 187 -29.44 13.87 -5.60
CA THR A 187 -29.37 15.33 -5.75
C THR A 187 -28.35 15.91 -4.80
N GLU A 188 -27.85 17.11 -5.11
CA GLU A 188 -26.92 17.84 -4.25
C GLU A 188 -27.55 18.15 -2.87
N ASP A 189 -28.83 18.50 -2.82
CA ASP A 189 -29.55 18.75 -1.57
C ASP A 189 -29.65 17.49 -0.68
N GLU A 190 -29.89 16.33 -1.28
CA GLU A 190 -29.92 15.05 -0.55
C GLU A 190 -28.51 14.70 -0.06
N GLN A 191 -27.50 14.89 -0.90
CA GLN A 191 -26.11 14.64 -0.56
C GLN A 191 -25.66 15.51 0.63
N MET A 192 -25.98 16.80 0.59
CA MET A 192 -25.66 17.75 1.66
C MET A 192 -26.31 17.34 2.99
N LYS A 193 -27.60 17.03 2.99
CA LYS A 193 -28.32 16.55 4.19
C LYS A 193 -27.73 15.25 4.75
N ASN A 194 -27.41 14.30 3.87
CA ASN A 194 -26.76 13.05 4.29
C ASN A 194 -25.33 13.30 4.82
N PHE A 195 -24.70 14.40 4.42
CA PHE A 195 -23.36 14.79 4.88
C PHE A 195 -23.34 15.43 6.26
N ASP A 196 -24.45 16.00 6.73
CA ASP A 196 -24.54 16.71 8.02
C ASP A 196 -24.02 15.84 9.18
N ALA A 197 -24.43 14.57 9.22
CA ALA A 197 -23.96 13.64 10.24
C ALA A 197 -22.46 13.33 10.15
N ILE A 198 -21.84 13.46 8.97
CA ILE A 198 -20.38 13.34 8.80
C ILE A 198 -19.70 14.64 9.23
N GLN A 199 -20.31 15.80 8.97
CA GLN A 199 -19.81 17.10 9.44
C GLN A 199 -19.77 17.19 10.96
N GLU A 200 -20.77 16.65 11.66
CA GLU A 200 -20.75 16.56 13.12
C GLU A 200 -19.54 15.73 13.62
N ILE A 201 -19.25 14.60 12.97
CA ILE A 201 -18.08 13.78 13.30
C ILE A 201 -16.78 14.56 13.02
N ILE A 202 -16.69 15.24 11.89
CA ILE A 202 -15.52 16.07 11.54
C ILE A 202 -15.31 17.18 12.57
N THR A 203 -16.39 17.79 13.07
CA THR A 203 -16.35 18.81 14.12
C THR A 203 -15.79 18.23 15.42
N ASN A 204 -16.24 17.04 15.82
CA ASN A 204 -15.69 16.34 16.98
C ASN A 204 -14.19 16.01 16.80
N VAL A 205 -13.75 15.69 15.58
CA VAL A 205 -12.33 15.50 15.29
C VAL A 205 -11.54 16.80 15.45
N GLN A 206 -12.10 17.97 15.11
CA GLN A 206 -11.39 19.23 15.33
C GLN A 206 -11.15 19.47 16.84
N PHE A 207 -12.14 19.20 17.70
CA PHE A 207 -11.94 19.26 19.15
C PHE A 207 -10.85 18.26 19.61
N ALA A 208 -10.83 17.05 19.06
CA ALA A 208 -9.77 16.08 19.35
C ALA A 208 -8.39 16.58 18.92
N PHE A 209 -8.27 17.30 17.80
CA PHE A 209 -7.00 17.93 17.41
C PHE A 209 -6.54 18.98 18.41
N ASP A 210 -7.44 19.85 18.88
CA ASP A 210 -7.14 20.87 19.88
C ASP A 210 -6.69 20.26 21.22
N GLU A 211 -7.19 19.06 21.55
CA GLU A 211 -6.83 18.29 22.75
C GLU A 211 -5.58 17.40 22.56
N GLY A 212 -4.97 17.39 21.37
CA GLY A 212 -3.77 16.62 21.06
C GLY A 212 -4.01 15.17 20.61
N ASP A 213 -5.26 14.76 20.43
CA ASP A 213 -5.67 13.42 20.01
C ASP A 213 -5.71 13.26 18.47
N SER A 214 -4.57 13.52 17.82
CA SER A 214 -4.44 13.53 16.35
C SER A 214 -4.78 12.20 15.67
N GLY A 215 -4.65 11.08 16.39
CA GLY A 215 -4.99 9.75 15.90
C GLY A 215 -6.44 9.62 15.44
N THR A 216 -7.37 10.35 16.06
CA THR A 216 -8.80 10.32 15.72
C THR A 216 -9.04 10.84 14.30
N GLY A 217 -8.38 11.94 13.93
CA GLY A 217 -8.48 12.49 12.58
C GLY A 217 -7.81 11.63 11.52
N ILE A 218 -6.69 10.99 11.86
CA ILE A 218 -6.05 10.01 10.97
C ILE A 218 -6.97 8.82 10.73
N GLU A 219 -7.59 8.27 11.78
CA GLU A 219 -8.52 7.15 11.64
C GLU A 219 -9.69 7.50 10.73
N LEU A 220 -10.36 8.64 10.97
CA LEU A 220 -11.49 9.06 10.14
C LEU A 220 -11.04 9.33 8.70
N GLY A 221 -9.91 10.02 8.51
CA GLY A 221 -9.35 10.31 7.20
C GLY A 221 -9.03 9.04 6.39
N LEU A 222 -8.40 8.03 7.02
CA LEU A 222 -8.13 6.74 6.38
C LEU A 222 -9.41 5.94 6.08
N ASN A 223 -10.45 6.09 6.91
CA ASN A 223 -11.77 5.51 6.64
C ASN A 223 -12.41 6.15 5.40
N LEU A 224 -12.42 7.48 5.30
CA LEU A 224 -12.92 8.18 4.11
C LEU A 224 -12.11 7.81 2.86
N PHE A 225 -10.78 7.77 2.99
CA PHE A 225 -9.87 7.37 1.93
C PHE A 225 -10.18 5.97 1.44
N THR A 226 -10.29 5.00 2.35
CA THR A 226 -10.51 3.60 2.00
C THR A 226 -11.95 3.32 1.55
N PHE A 227 -12.93 4.15 1.92
CA PHE A 227 -14.28 4.11 1.33
C PHE A 227 -14.24 4.43 -0.17
N GLY A 228 -13.51 5.50 -0.53
CA GLY A 228 -13.50 6.07 -1.87
C GLY A 228 -14.68 7.00 -2.14
N GLY A 229 -14.62 7.73 -3.25
CA GLY A 229 -15.63 8.73 -3.64
C GLY A 229 -15.11 10.15 -3.57
N GLU A 230 -15.28 10.90 -4.66
CA GLU A 230 -14.69 12.24 -4.83
C GLU A 230 -15.27 13.28 -3.87
N VAL A 231 -16.54 13.11 -3.46
CA VAL A 231 -17.20 13.96 -2.45
C VAL A 231 -16.42 14.02 -1.13
N PHE A 232 -15.67 12.97 -0.80
CA PHE A 232 -14.89 12.91 0.44
C PHE A 232 -13.45 13.44 0.28
N HIS A 233 -12.98 13.75 -0.94
CA HIS A 233 -11.58 14.13 -1.17
C HIS A 233 -11.16 15.38 -0.39
N LYS A 234 -12.02 16.40 -0.32
CA LYS A 234 -11.74 17.62 0.46
C LYS A 234 -11.63 17.34 1.97
N PRO A 235 -12.65 16.76 2.64
CA PRO A 235 -12.56 16.51 4.07
C PRO A 235 -11.49 15.49 4.43
N LEU A 236 -11.28 14.43 3.64
CA LEU A 236 -10.23 13.47 3.94
C LEU A 236 -8.83 14.10 3.80
N LEU A 237 -8.64 15.02 2.83
CA LEU A 237 -7.38 15.74 2.68
C LEU A 237 -7.14 16.64 3.91
N HIS A 238 -8.15 17.35 4.38
CA HIS A 238 -8.06 18.16 5.61
C HIS A 238 -7.65 17.31 6.81
N LEU A 239 -8.43 16.26 7.11
CA LEU A 239 -8.24 15.40 8.28
C LEU A 239 -6.86 14.76 8.32
N LEU A 240 -6.43 14.17 7.20
CA LEU A 240 -5.12 13.52 7.12
C LEU A 240 -3.98 14.52 7.12
N SER A 241 -4.12 15.68 6.46
CA SER A 241 -3.05 16.70 6.46
C SER A 241 -2.80 17.22 7.87
N VAL A 242 -3.85 17.63 8.59
CA VAL A 242 -3.72 18.10 9.98
C VAL A 242 -3.21 16.97 10.88
N GLY A 243 -3.76 15.76 10.75
CA GLY A 243 -3.33 14.62 11.57
C GLY A 243 -1.87 14.23 11.36
N TYR A 244 -1.38 14.21 10.12
CA TYR A 244 0.03 13.93 9.82
C TYR A 244 0.96 15.08 10.23
N ASP A 245 0.56 16.34 10.05
CA ASP A 245 1.32 17.52 10.46
C ASP A 245 1.53 17.55 11.98
N LEU A 246 0.47 17.32 12.76
CA LEU A 246 0.55 17.20 14.23
C LEU A 246 1.42 16.03 14.73
N LEU A 247 1.67 15.02 13.89
CA LEU A 247 2.57 13.90 14.18
C LEU A 247 3.96 14.07 13.54
N GLU A 248 4.24 15.22 12.91
CA GLU A 248 5.48 15.51 12.19
C GLU A 248 5.75 14.49 11.06
N ARG A 249 4.71 14.17 10.27
CA ARG A 249 4.73 13.18 9.18
C ARG A 249 4.47 13.81 7.81
N ASP A 250 4.97 15.02 7.58
CA ASP A 250 4.73 15.81 6.36
C ASP A 250 4.91 15.07 5.03
N PRO A 251 5.89 14.15 4.86
CA PRO A 251 6.00 13.39 3.61
C PRO A 251 4.72 12.61 3.24
N PHE A 252 3.93 12.17 4.23
CA PHE A 252 2.64 11.52 3.96
C PHE A 252 1.60 12.51 3.42
N ILE A 253 1.69 13.80 3.77
CA ILE A 253 0.84 14.86 3.22
C ILE A 253 1.15 15.06 1.74
N ASP A 254 2.43 15.15 1.36
CA ASP A 254 2.85 15.30 -0.04
C ASP A 254 2.37 14.12 -0.90
N ILE A 255 2.52 12.90 -0.38
CA ILE A 255 2.04 11.68 -1.03
C ILE A 255 0.52 11.72 -1.19
N LEU A 256 -0.21 12.08 -0.13
CA LEU A 256 -1.67 12.15 -0.16
C LEU A 256 -2.16 13.19 -1.18
N GLN A 257 -1.58 14.39 -1.19
CA GLN A 257 -1.95 15.44 -2.14
C GLN A 257 -1.71 15.01 -3.58
N ALA A 258 -0.55 14.43 -3.88
CA ALA A 258 -0.25 13.91 -5.20
C ALA A 258 -1.21 12.77 -5.59
N HIS A 259 -1.50 11.86 -4.64
CA HIS A 259 -2.38 10.73 -4.87
C HIS A 259 -3.81 11.20 -5.17
N LEU A 260 -4.39 12.11 -4.38
CA LEU A 260 -5.76 12.59 -4.60
C LEU A 260 -5.93 13.37 -5.90
N ARG A 261 -4.88 14.07 -6.37
CA ARG A 261 -4.89 14.77 -7.66
C ARG A 261 -4.88 13.81 -8.85
N ASN A 262 -4.28 12.63 -8.71
CA ASN A 262 -4.16 11.63 -9.76
C ASN A 262 -4.61 10.24 -9.27
N ARG A 263 -5.78 10.17 -8.62
CA ARG A 263 -6.25 8.95 -7.96
C ARG A 263 -6.92 8.01 -8.96
N ARG A 264 -6.11 7.18 -9.61
CA ARG A 264 -6.53 6.30 -10.72
C ARG A 264 -6.94 4.91 -10.24
N ARG A 265 -7.76 4.23 -11.04
CA ARG A 265 -8.15 2.81 -10.88
C ARG A 265 -7.53 1.96 -11.99
N GLY A 266 -7.41 0.66 -11.77
CA GLY A 266 -6.88 -0.29 -12.75
C GLY A 266 -5.45 -0.75 -12.43
N SER A 267 -4.84 -1.44 -13.38
CA SER A 267 -3.51 -2.04 -13.24
C SER A 267 -2.36 -1.19 -13.79
N GLN A 268 -2.67 -0.16 -14.60
CA GLN A 268 -1.68 0.75 -15.19
C GLN A 268 -1.34 1.88 -14.21
N MET A 269 -0.47 1.57 -13.26
CA MET A 269 -0.07 2.51 -12.21
C MET A 269 1.34 3.05 -12.42
N SER A 270 2.04 2.65 -13.48
CA SER A 270 3.37 3.17 -13.77
C SER A 270 3.29 4.59 -14.33
N ILE A 271 4.24 5.46 -13.98
CA ILE A 271 4.42 6.77 -14.65
C ILE A 271 5.15 6.65 -16.00
N LEU A 272 5.45 5.41 -16.38
CA LEU A 272 6.02 5.07 -17.68
C LEU A 272 4.93 4.59 -18.66
N ASP A 273 3.70 4.42 -18.18
CA ASP A 273 2.59 3.98 -19.03
C ASP A 273 2.18 5.13 -19.97
N PRO A 274 1.73 4.83 -21.21
CA PRO A 274 1.43 5.86 -22.22
C PRO A 274 0.36 6.88 -21.79
N ASP A 275 -0.53 6.48 -20.89
CA ASP A 275 -1.67 7.26 -20.37
C ASP A 275 -1.47 7.71 -18.91
N SER A 276 -0.22 7.86 -18.46
CA SER A 276 0.13 8.14 -17.06
C SER A 276 0.27 9.59 -16.62
#